data_AF-A0AAP0AU12-F1
#
_entry.id   AF-A0AAP0AU12-F1
#
_cell.length_a   1.000
_cell.length_b   1.000
_cell.length_c   1.000
_cell.angle_alpha   90.00
_cell.angle_beta   90.00
_cell.angle_gamma   90.00
#
_symmetry.space_group_name_H-M   'P 1'
#
loop_
_entity.id
_entity.type
_entity.pdbx_description
1 polymer ?
#
loop_
_entity_poly.entity_id
_entity_poly.type
_entity_poly.pdbx_seq_one_letter_code
_entity_poly.pdbx_strand_id
1 'polypeptide(L)'
;MAAKSISHDVSSNIDALRFGLEGVKGDIVGSHPLESLRETATENLEGTKRMITDLTYGSSFNLKMDLDKQILSRFQRPPGMLPSSMVGYEALTGSLEDFGFEDYLNMPQDAETFIPPDMHHGMEVRLGLSRGPVCPSFI
;
A
#
# COMPACT_ATOMS: atom_id res chain seq x y z
N MET A 1 8.89 10.10 6.94
CA MET A 1 10.21 10.72 6.67
C MET A 1 10.26 10.98 5.17
N ALA A 2 10.55 12.20 4.73
CA ALA A 2 10.61 12.49 3.29
C ALA A 2 11.82 11.77 2.70
N ALA A 3 11.60 10.71 1.93
CA ALA A 3 12.65 10.08 1.14
C ALA A 3 13.14 11.12 0.13
N LYS A 4 14.42 11.48 0.21
CA LYS A 4 15.06 12.32 -0.81
C LYS A 4 15.27 11.46 -2.04
N SER A 5 14.25 11.32 -2.90
CA SER A 5 14.45 10.75 -4.23
C SER A 5 15.27 11.77 -5.04
N ILE A 6 16.43 11.33 -5.51
CA ILE A 6 17.24 12.12 -6.44
C ILE A 6 16.61 11.90 -7.81
N SER A 7 16.20 12.98 -8.48
CA SER A 7 15.60 12.89 -9.81
C SER A 7 16.57 12.23 -10.79
N HIS A 8 16.20 11.07 -11.34
CA HIS A 8 16.98 10.32 -12.32
C HIS A 8 16.17 10.12 -13.59
N ASP A 9 16.76 10.43 -14.75
CA ASP A 9 16.14 10.20 -16.05
C ASP A 9 16.46 8.78 -16.55
N VAL A 10 15.52 7.85 -16.36
CA VAL A 10 15.65 6.44 -16.78
C VAL A 10 15.80 6.31 -18.30
N SER A 11 15.34 7.31 -19.06
CA SER A 11 15.44 7.33 -20.53
C SER A 11 16.76 7.90 -21.05
N SER A 12 17.63 8.41 -20.16
CA SER A 12 18.93 8.92 -20.56
C SER A 12 19.85 7.73 -20.85
N ASN A 13 19.78 7.20 -22.07
CA ASN A 13 20.93 6.50 -22.66
C ASN A 13 22.03 7.55 -22.83
N ILE A 14 22.78 7.81 -21.76
CA ILE A 14 23.87 8.77 -21.79
C ILE A 14 24.99 8.14 -22.63
N ASP A 15 25.16 8.66 -23.85
CA ASP A 15 26.26 8.29 -24.72
C ASP A 15 27.59 8.80 -24.11
N ALA A 16 28.24 7.92 -23.35
CA ALA A 16 29.50 8.22 -22.67
C ALA A 16 30.62 8.66 -23.64
N LEU A 17 30.55 8.26 -24.92
CA LEU A 17 31.53 8.68 -25.92
C LEU A 17 31.30 10.13 -26.40
N ARG A 18 30.06 10.60 -26.36
CA ARG A 18 29.68 11.95 -26.78
C ARG A 18 29.65 12.96 -25.65
N PHE A 19 29.25 12.54 -24.45
CA PHE A 19 29.03 13.42 -23.29
C PHE A 19 30.08 13.26 -22.18
N GLY A 20 30.98 12.27 -22.30
CA GLY A 20 31.99 11.95 -21.28
C GLY A 20 31.45 11.05 -20.17
N LEU A 21 32.35 10.50 -19.35
CA LEU A 21 31.98 9.71 -18.18
C LEU A 21 31.32 10.62 -17.13
N GLU A 22 30.08 10.31 -16.76
CA GLU A 22 29.37 11.01 -15.71
C GLU A 22 30.08 10.81 -14.35
N GLY A 23 30.21 11.86 -13.55
CA GLY A 23 30.85 11.75 -12.24
C GLY A 23 30.02 10.91 -11.25
N VAL A 24 30.66 10.46 -10.15
CA VAL A 24 30.05 9.66 -9.05
C VAL A 24 28.72 10.22 -8.52
N LYS A 25 28.41 11.48 -8.80
CA LYS A 25 27.15 12.15 -8.46
C LYS A 25 25.91 11.51 -9.12
N GLY A 26 26.03 10.92 -10.32
CA GLY A 26 24.93 10.19 -10.96
C GLY A 26 24.69 8.80 -10.36
N ASP A 27 25.74 8.21 -9.77
CA ASP A 27 25.77 6.85 -9.22
C ASP A 27 25.27 6.79 -7.76
N ILE A 28 25.22 7.93 -7.07
CA ILE A 28 24.62 8.05 -5.74
C ILE A 28 23.11 8.17 -5.92
N VAL A 29 22.45 7.03 -6.09
CA VAL A 29 20.99 6.97 -6.18
C VAL A 29 20.40 6.52 -4.84
N GLY A 30 19.43 7.28 -4.32
CA GLY A 30 18.76 6.97 -3.06
C GLY A 30 17.67 5.89 -3.16
N SER A 31 17.19 5.59 -4.37
CA SER A 31 16.19 4.56 -4.69
C SER A 31 16.44 4.00 -6.09
N HIS A 32 15.82 2.89 -6.45
CA HIS A 32 16.02 2.32 -7.79
C HIS A 32 15.35 3.23 -8.86
N PRO A 33 15.99 3.51 -10.02
CA PRO A 33 15.44 4.43 -11.01
C PRO A 33 14.04 4.01 -11.51
N LEU A 34 13.83 2.71 -11.73
CA LEU A 34 12.52 2.18 -12.12
C LEU A 34 11.43 2.35 -11.05
N GLU A 35 11.81 2.34 -9.77
CA GLU A 35 10.86 2.51 -8.65
C GLU A 35 10.26 3.92 -8.69
N SER A 36 11.10 4.95 -8.85
CA SER A 36 10.63 6.34 -9.00
C SER A 36 9.74 6.54 -10.23
N LEU A 37 10.06 5.87 -11.34
CA LEU A 37 9.23 5.93 -12.55
C LEU A 37 7.87 5.28 -12.33
N ARG A 38 7.82 4.16 -11.60
CA ARG A 38 6.57 3.48 -11.23
C ARG A 38 5.73 4.37 -10.32
N GLU A 39 6.31 4.94 -9.26
CA GLU A 39 5.62 5.83 -8.32
C GLU A 39 5.01 7.03 -9.04
N THR A 40 5.80 7.74 -9.85
CA THR A 40 5.31 8.90 -10.62
C THR A 40 4.22 8.52 -11.63
N ALA A 41 4.32 7.35 -12.28
CA ALA A 41 3.27 6.85 -13.15
C ALA A 41 1.96 6.61 -12.38
N THR A 42 2.04 6.02 -11.18
CA THR A 42 0.86 5.80 -10.33
C THR A 42 0.23 7.11 -9.88
N GLU A 43 1.02 8.09 -9.42
CA GLU A 43 0.51 9.41 -9.01
C GLU A 43 -0.17 10.15 -10.17
N ASN A 44 0.42 10.10 -11.37
CA ASN A 44 -0.16 10.70 -12.57
C ASN A 44 -1.48 10.02 -12.96
N LEU A 45 -1.55 8.69 -12.88
CA LEU A 45 -2.77 7.94 -13.15
C LEU A 45 -3.88 8.27 -12.15
N GLU A 46 -3.57 8.37 -10.86
CA GLU A 46 -4.51 8.79 -9.84
C GLU A 46 -5.01 10.23 -10.05
N GLY A 47 -4.10 11.15 -10.37
CA GLY A 47 -4.42 12.55 -10.66
C GLY A 47 -5.36 12.70 -11.85
N THR A 48 -5.07 11.98 -12.94
CA THR A 48 -5.95 11.97 -14.13
C THR A 48 -7.30 11.31 -13.84
N LYS A 49 -7.34 10.19 -13.10
CA LYS A 49 -8.58 9.54 -12.67
C LYS A 49 -9.46 10.51 -11.87
N ARG A 50 -8.88 11.27 -10.93
CA ARG A 50 -9.60 12.26 -10.11
C ARG A 50 -10.14 13.42 -10.94
N MET A 51 -9.37 13.89 -11.93
CA MET A 51 -9.82 14.92 -12.87
C MET A 51 -11.00 14.44 -13.71
N ILE A 52 -10.97 13.20 -14.20
CA ILE A 52 -12.05 12.61 -15.00
C ILE A 52 -13.33 12.47 -14.18
N THR A 53 -13.23 11.98 -12.95
CA THR A 53 -14.40 11.84 -12.06
C THR A 53 -14.99 13.20 -11.69
N ASP A 54 -14.14 14.21 -11.47
CA ASP A 54 -14.57 15.59 -11.22
C ASP A 54 -15.35 16.16 -12.41
N LEU A 55 -14.85 15.95 -13.63
CA LEU A 55 -15.50 16.43 -14.83
C LEU A 55 -16.83 15.70 -15.12
N THR A 56 -16.91 14.41 -14.80
CA THR A 56 -18.07 13.56 -15.12
C THR A 56 -19.20 13.71 -14.10
N TYR A 57 -18.87 13.75 -12.81
CA TYR A 57 -19.83 13.70 -11.71
C TYR A 57 -19.81 14.94 -10.81
N GLY A 58 -18.84 15.83 -10.98
CA GLY A 58 -18.64 17.02 -10.17
C GLY A 58 -17.78 16.78 -8.92
N SER A 59 -17.47 17.88 -8.24
CA SER A 59 -16.59 17.90 -7.05
C SER A 59 -17.15 17.17 -5.83
N SER A 60 -18.47 17.02 -5.73
CA SER A 60 -19.13 16.28 -4.65
C SER A 60 -18.75 14.79 -4.66
N PHE A 61 -18.52 14.20 -5.83
CA PHE A 61 -18.18 12.79 -5.95
C PHE A 61 -16.79 12.48 -5.40
N ASN A 62 -15.81 13.32 -5.72
CA ASN A 62 -14.45 13.21 -5.17
C ASN A 62 -14.44 13.35 -3.65
N LEU A 63 -15.22 14.30 -3.10
CA LEU A 63 -15.37 14.45 -1.65
C LEU A 63 -15.97 13.22 -0.98
N LYS A 64 -17.02 12.62 -1.58
CA LYS A 64 -17.59 11.36 -1.11
C LYS A 64 -16.53 10.26 -1.10
N MET A 65 -15.77 10.12 -2.18
CA MET A 65 -14.75 9.08 -2.29
C MET A 65 -13.63 9.25 -1.25
N ASP A 66 -13.23 10.50 -0.98
CA ASP A 66 -12.26 10.81 0.08
C ASP A 66 -12.80 10.45 1.48
N LEU A 67 -14.09 10.70 1.75
CA LEU A 67 -14.74 10.29 2.99
C LEU A 67 -14.84 8.77 3.12
N ASP A 68 -15.30 8.08 2.07
CA ASP A 68 -15.40 6.61 2.04
C ASP A 68 -14.02 5.97 2.26
N LYS A 69 -12.97 6.52 1.61
CA LYS A 69 -11.57 6.11 1.82
C LYS A 69 -11.15 6.24 3.28
N GLN A 70 -11.47 7.36 3.94
CA GLN A 70 -11.18 7.55 5.36
C GLN A 70 -11.93 6.57 6.26
N ILE A 71 -13.22 6.35 6.03
CA ILE A 71 -14.03 5.43 6.84
C ILE A 71 -13.49 4.00 6.72
N LEU A 72 -13.25 3.54 5.49
CA LEU A 72 -12.78 2.19 5.21
C LEU A 72 -11.33 1.98 5.69
N SER A 73 -10.50 3.03 5.71
CA SER A 73 -9.13 2.97 6.24
C SER A 73 -9.04 2.71 7.75
N ARG A 74 -10.15 2.88 8.48
CA ARG A 74 -10.16 2.74 9.96
C ARG A 74 -10.67 1.39 10.43
N PHE A 75 -11.24 0.57 9.55
CA PHE A 75 -11.78 -0.72 9.95
C PHE A 75 -10.65 -1.67 10.33
N GLN A 76 -10.47 -1.91 11.63
CA GLN A 76 -9.45 -2.79 12.16
C GLN A 76 -10.08 -3.93 12.95
N ARG A 77 -9.66 -5.15 12.62
CA ARG A 77 -9.96 -6.36 13.38
C ARG A 77 -9.34 -6.23 14.79
N PRO A 78 -9.92 -6.82 15.86
CA PRO A 78 -9.26 -6.87 17.15
C PRO A 78 -7.83 -7.40 17.03
N PRO A 79 -6.91 -6.93 17.90
CA PRO A 79 -5.49 -7.26 17.81
C PRO A 79 -5.31 -8.77 17.74
N GLY A 80 -4.51 -9.24 16.78
CA GLY A 80 -4.27 -10.64 16.51
C GLY A 80 -3.18 -10.77 15.45
N MET A 81 -2.70 -11.98 15.21
CA MET A 81 -1.62 -12.24 14.24
C MET A 81 -2.03 -11.97 12.78
N LEU A 82 -3.33 -11.91 12.48
CA LEU A 82 -3.82 -11.60 11.15
C LEU A 82 -4.09 -10.10 11.00
N PRO A 83 -3.46 -9.40 10.05
CA PRO A 83 -3.89 -8.07 9.67
C PRO A 83 -5.33 -8.11 9.13
N SER A 84 -6.08 -7.02 9.27
CA SER A 84 -7.36 -6.91 8.60
C SER A 84 -7.14 -6.78 7.10
N SER A 85 -7.67 -7.72 6.30
CA SER A 85 -7.83 -7.52 4.86
C SER A 85 -8.82 -6.37 4.68
N MET A 86 -8.36 -5.22 4.21
CA MET A 86 -9.17 -4.01 4.15
C MET A 86 -10.00 -4.02 2.86
N VAL A 87 -10.70 -5.12 2.60
CA VAL A 87 -11.28 -5.45 1.29
C VAL A 87 -12.13 -4.31 0.72
N GLY A 88 -12.91 -3.62 1.56
CA GLY A 88 -13.68 -2.45 1.11
C GLY A 88 -12.80 -1.27 0.68
N TYR A 89 -11.73 -0.98 1.43
CA TYR A 89 -10.74 0.05 1.09
C TYR A 89 -9.95 -0.34 -0.17
N GLU A 90 -9.58 -1.61 -0.29
CA GLU A 90 -8.86 -2.16 -1.44
C GLU A 90 -9.72 -2.10 -2.71
N ALA A 91 -11.01 -2.46 -2.60
CA ALA A 91 -11.96 -2.33 -3.70
C ALA A 91 -12.15 -0.88 -4.14
N LEU A 92 -12.24 0.06 -3.19
CA LEU A 92 -12.41 1.49 -3.50
C LEU A 92 -11.16 2.10 -4.14
N THR A 93 -9.97 1.70 -3.67
CA THR A 93 -8.69 2.15 -4.25
C THR A 93 -8.37 1.45 -5.58
N GLY A 94 -8.98 0.30 -5.84
CA GLY A 94 -8.70 -0.53 -7.01
C GLY A 94 -7.50 -1.46 -6.83
N SER A 95 -6.93 -1.53 -5.62
CA SER A 95 -5.82 -2.44 -5.30
C SER A 95 -6.26 -3.89 -5.13
N LEU A 96 -7.56 -4.15 -4.95
CA LEU A 96 -8.09 -5.51 -4.80
C LEU A 96 -7.84 -6.41 -6.02
N GLU A 97 -7.75 -5.83 -7.22
CA GLU A 97 -7.50 -6.53 -8.47
C GLU A 97 -6.02 -6.49 -8.88
N ASP A 98 -5.20 -5.71 -8.17
CA ASP A 98 -3.78 -5.54 -8.48
C ASP A 98 -2.98 -6.70 -7.89
N PHE A 99 -2.07 -7.26 -8.70
CA PHE A 99 -1.25 -8.40 -8.30
C PHE A 99 0.16 -7.89 -7.96
N GLY A 100 0.48 -7.89 -6.67
CA GLY A 100 1.70 -7.36 -6.12
C GLY A 100 2.86 -8.37 -6.14
N PHE A 101 4.03 -7.89 -5.74
CA PHE A 101 5.19 -8.74 -5.50
C PHE A 101 4.96 -9.70 -4.32
N GLU A 102 4.31 -9.21 -3.26
CA GLU A 102 4.03 -9.99 -2.05
C GLU A 102 3.15 -11.20 -2.33
N ASP A 103 2.27 -11.13 -3.34
CA ASP A 103 1.39 -12.24 -3.73
C ASP A 103 2.16 -13.40 -4.38
N TYR A 104 3.38 -13.17 -4.88
CA TYR A 104 4.27 -14.24 -5.30
C TYR A 104 4.93 -14.95 -4.12
N LEU A 105 4.99 -14.29 -2.97
CA LEU A 105 5.56 -14.85 -1.77
C LEU A 105 4.47 -15.65 -1.06
N ASN A 106 4.72 -16.94 -0.84
CA ASN A 106 3.86 -17.77 0.01
C ASN A 106 4.05 -17.37 1.48
N MET A 107 3.58 -16.18 1.84
CA MET A 107 3.71 -15.63 3.18
C MET A 107 2.99 -16.58 4.16
N PRO A 108 3.59 -16.88 5.34
CA PRO A 108 2.99 -17.83 6.28
C PRO A 108 1.56 -17.45 6.74
N GLN A 109 1.24 -16.16 6.67
CA GLN A 109 -0.09 -15.62 7.00
C GLN A 109 -1.18 -15.95 5.97
N ASP A 110 -0.80 -16.23 4.72
CA ASP A 110 -1.71 -16.51 3.60
C ASP A 110 -1.78 -18.02 3.29
N ALA A 111 -1.10 -18.85 4.08
CA ALA A 111 -1.09 -20.29 3.93
C ALA A 111 -2.46 -20.91 4.25
N GLU A 112 -2.92 -21.87 3.45
CA GLU A 112 -4.19 -22.59 3.70
C GLU A 112 -4.21 -23.35 5.05
N THR A 113 -3.03 -23.72 5.56
CA THR A 113 -2.88 -24.39 6.87
C THR A 113 -2.92 -23.40 8.04
N PHE A 114 -3.05 -22.10 7.78
CA PHE A 114 -3.09 -21.10 8.83
C PHE A 114 -4.36 -21.24 9.68
N ILE A 115 -4.17 -21.45 10.98
CA ILE A 115 -5.28 -21.53 11.93
C ILE A 115 -5.49 -20.13 12.53
N PRO A 116 -6.61 -19.45 12.21
CA PRO A 116 -6.85 -18.13 12.75
C PRO A 116 -7.01 -18.19 14.28
N PRO A 117 -6.40 -17.23 15.02
CA PRO A 117 -6.58 -17.15 16.47
C PRO A 117 -8.05 -16.86 16.81
N ASP A 118 -8.49 -17.30 18.00
CA ASP A 118 -9.86 -17.07 18.46
C ASP A 118 -10.17 -15.57 18.57
N MET A 119 -10.96 -15.07 17.62
CA MET A 119 -11.38 -13.68 17.51
C MET A 119 -12.32 -13.26 18.64
N HIS A 120 -13.12 -14.20 19.16
CA HIS A 120 -14.12 -13.92 20.18
C HIS A 120 -13.42 -13.57 21.49
N HIS A 121 -12.49 -14.42 21.93
CA HIS A 121 -11.70 -14.17 23.12
C HIS A 121 -10.89 -12.87 23.02
N GLY A 122 -10.24 -12.62 21.88
CA GLY A 122 -9.49 -11.38 21.69
C GLY A 122 -10.37 -10.12 21.78
N MET A 123 -11.63 -10.20 21.36
CA MET A 123 -12.59 -9.11 21.51
C MET A 123 -13.05 -8.94 22.96
N GLU A 124 -13.28 -10.03 23.69
CA GLU A 124 -13.62 -9.99 25.11
C GLU A 124 -12.50 -9.34 25.95
N VAL A 125 -11.23 -9.68 25.68
CA VAL A 125 -10.08 -9.07 26.36
C VAL A 125 -10.02 -7.57 26.07
N ARG A 126 -10.25 -7.17 24.81
CA ARG A 126 -10.29 -5.75 24.41
C ARG A 126 -11.42 -4.97 25.07
N LEU A 127 -12.59 -5.59 25.23
CA LEU A 127 -13.76 -4.99 25.89
C LEU A 127 -13.71 -5.10 27.42
N GLY A 128 -12.69 -5.77 27.99
CA GLY A 128 -12.52 -5.97 29.42
C GLY A 128 -13.48 -7.00 30.03
N LEU A 129 -14.11 -7.84 29.19
CA LEU A 129 -15.02 -8.92 29.60
C LEU A 129 -14.26 -10.17 30.05
N SER A 130 -13.10 -10.46 29.44
CA SER A 130 -12.21 -11.56 29.80
C SER A 130 -10.83 -11.05 30.19
N ARG A 131 -10.12 -11.82 31.03
CA ARG A 131 -8.73 -11.55 31.44
C ARG A 131 -7.80 -12.54 30.75
N GLY A 132 -6.67 -12.07 30.23
CA GLY A 132 -5.67 -12.94 29.61
C GLY A 132 -4.95 -12.28 28.43
N PRO A 133 -4.03 -12.99 27.77
CA PRO A 133 -3.48 -12.57 26.49
C PRO A 133 -4.59 -12.56 25.43
N VAL A 134 -4.51 -11.61 24.49
CA VAL A 134 -5.52 -11.40 23.42
C VAL A 134 -5.74 -12.67 22.58
N CYS A 135 -4.70 -13.48 22.43
CA CYS A 135 -4.75 -14.78 21.80
C CYS A 135 -4.11 -15.81 22.76
N PRO A 136 -4.89 -16.72 23.37
CA PRO A 136 -4.32 -17.77 24.20
C PRO A 136 -3.50 -18.70 23.30
N SER A 137 -2.20 -18.82 23.61
CA SER A 137 -1.24 -19.61 22.84
C SER A 137 -1.38 -21.13 23.02
N PHE A 138 -2.56 -21.62 23.40
CA PHE A 138 -2.77 -23.01 23.79
C PHE A 138 -4.00 -23.60 23.13
N ILE A 139 -3.78 -24.26 21.98
CA ILE A 139 -4.29 -25.60 21.66
C ILE A 139 -3.15 -26.37 20.97
#